data_AF-A0A5U3CXM1-F1
#
_entry.id   AF-A0A5U3CXM1-F1
#
_cell.length_a   1.000
_cell.length_b   1.000
_cell.length_c   1.000
_cell.angle_alpha   90.00
_cell.angle_beta   90.00
_cell.angle_gamma   90.00
#
_symmetry.space_group_name_H-M   'P 1'
#
loop_
_entity.id
_entity.type
_entity.pdbx_description
1 polymer ?
#
loop_
_entity_poly.entity_id
_entity_poly.type
_entity_poly.pdbx_seq_one_letter_code
_entity_poly.pdbx_strand_id
1 'polypeptide(L)'
;MKDINTPPEVVEKIEVLIKELHRVCVENGVPLVIAALVSRTSTIRGDEGINRLLSFYLDGPTGLTDSSMLAASDILRMPCVPDSFIAGLEVLREKMNQPCDCPECFAGRSRMH
;
A
#
# COMPACT_ATOMS: atom_id res chain seq x y z
N MET A 1 0.54 -19.34 -5.04
CA MET A 1 0.07 -18.09 -5.70
C MET A 1 0.34 -18.19 -7.20
N LYS A 2 -0.31 -17.38 -8.04
CA LYS A 2 -0.08 -17.41 -9.50
C LYS A 2 1.15 -16.58 -9.89
N ASP A 3 1.84 -16.98 -10.95
CA ASP A 3 2.88 -16.15 -11.56
C ASP A 3 2.30 -14.85 -12.11
N ILE A 4 3.12 -13.80 -12.09
CA ILE A 4 2.82 -12.51 -12.67
C ILE A 4 3.91 -12.23 -13.69
N ASN A 5 3.51 -12.08 -14.95
CA ASN A 5 4.41 -11.77 -16.04
C ASN A 5 3.74 -10.71 -16.94
N THR A 6 3.84 -9.46 -16.51
CA THR A 6 3.25 -8.33 -17.23
C THR A 6 4.03 -8.06 -18.52
N PRO A 7 3.37 -7.88 -19.68
CA PRO A 7 4.07 -7.57 -20.93
C PRO A 7 4.94 -6.30 -20.81
N PRO A 8 6.15 -6.25 -21.41
CA PRO A 8 7.07 -5.11 -21.27
C PRO A 8 6.43 -3.77 -21.63
N GLU A 9 5.62 -3.71 -22.68
CA GLU A 9 4.92 -2.51 -23.13
C GLU A 9 3.91 -1.99 -22.09
N VAL A 10 3.32 -2.91 -21.30
CA VAL A 10 2.43 -2.55 -20.20
C VAL A 10 3.24 -2.05 -19.00
N VAL A 11 4.39 -2.67 -18.71
CA VAL A 11 5.30 -2.22 -17.64
C VAL A 11 5.79 -0.80 -17.92
N GLU A 12 6.26 -0.52 -19.14
CA GLU A 12 6.70 0.82 -19.56
C GLU A 12 5.57 1.85 -19.41
N LYS A 13 4.35 1.50 -19.84
CA LYS A 13 3.19 2.39 -19.68
C LYS A 13 2.86 2.67 -18.22
N ILE A 14 2.93 1.67 -17.34
CA ILE A 14 2.71 1.86 -15.90
C ILE A 14 3.80 2.78 -15.32
N GLU A 15 5.06 2.59 -15.72
CA GLU A 15 6.17 3.42 -15.26
C GLU A 15 5.99 4.89 -15.65
N VAL A 16 5.57 5.16 -16.89
CA VAL A 16 5.26 6.52 -17.35
C VAL A 16 4.14 7.14 -16.49
N LEU A 17 3.05 6.42 -16.27
CA LEU A 17 1.93 6.92 -15.45
C LEU A 17 2.34 7.20 -14.00
N ILE A 18 3.17 6.33 -13.41
CA ILE A 18 3.69 6.53 -12.04
C ILE A 18 4.56 7.79 -11.98
N LYS A 19 5.40 8.03 -12.99
CA LYS A 19 6.26 9.24 -13.06
C LYS A 19 5.44 10.51 -13.22
N GLU A 20 4.42 10.49 -14.10
CA GLU A 20 3.51 11.62 -14.28
C GLU A 20 2.76 11.95 -13.00
N LEU A 21 2.17 10.93 -12.34
CA LEU A 21 1.47 11.12 -11.07
C LEU A 21 2.39 11.65 -9.98
N HIS A 22 3.60 11.08 -9.86
CA HIS A 22 4.60 11.55 -8.89
C HIS A 22 4.90 13.03 -9.08
N ARG A 23 5.13 13.45 -10.32
CA ARG A 23 5.41 14.86 -10.63
C ARG A 23 4.25 15.76 -10.21
N VAL A 24 3.01 15.41 -10.56
CA VAL A 24 1.82 16.18 -10.16
C VAL A 24 1.72 16.29 -8.64
N CYS A 25 1.96 15.19 -7.92
CA CYS A 25 1.92 15.17 -6.46
C CYS A 25 3.00 16.07 -5.83
N VAL A 26 4.24 16.00 -6.32
CA VAL A 26 5.36 16.85 -5.85
C VAL A 26 5.08 18.33 -6.11
N GLU A 27 4.65 18.68 -7.31
CA GLU A 27 4.36 20.08 -7.69
C GLU A 27 3.25 20.72 -6.84
N ASN A 28 2.38 19.91 -6.23
CA ASN A 28 1.23 20.37 -5.44
C ASN A 28 1.34 20.05 -3.93
N GLY A 29 2.48 19.51 -3.46
CA GLY A 29 2.66 19.16 -2.05
C GLY A 29 1.71 18.06 -1.56
N VAL A 30 1.28 17.15 -2.44
CA VAL A 30 0.35 16.06 -2.12
C VAL A 30 1.14 14.79 -1.78
N PRO A 31 1.08 14.25 -0.55
CA PRO A 31 1.76 13.00 -0.21
C PRO A 31 1.31 11.82 -1.08
N LEU A 32 2.26 11.02 -1.54
CA LEU A 32 2.05 9.88 -2.44
C LEU A 32 2.86 8.67 -1.99
N VAL A 33 2.22 7.50 -2.02
CA VAL A 33 2.87 6.20 -1.99
C VAL A 33 2.17 5.33 -3.03
N ILE A 34 2.91 4.85 -4.03
CA ILE A 34 2.35 4.01 -5.09
C ILE A 34 3.33 2.90 -5.46
N ALA A 35 2.80 1.69 -5.62
CA ALA A 35 3.56 0.55 -6.12
C ALA A 35 2.73 -0.29 -7.09
N ALA A 36 3.41 -0.90 -8.07
CA ALA A 36 2.84 -1.88 -8.96
C ALA A 36 3.73 -3.13 -9.00
N LEU A 37 3.15 -4.30 -8.72
CA LEU A 37 3.82 -5.60 -8.87
C LEU A 37 3.79 -5.99 -10.34
N VAL A 38 4.93 -5.89 -11.03
CA VAL A 38 5.01 -6.07 -12.49
C VAL A 38 5.52 -7.45 -12.90
N SER A 39 6.31 -8.11 -12.05
CA SER A 39 6.61 -9.53 -12.21
C SER A 39 6.76 -10.25 -10.87
N ARG A 40 6.44 -11.54 -10.89
CA ARG A 40 6.71 -12.50 -9.82
C ARG A 40 6.75 -13.90 -10.42
N THR A 41 7.79 -14.66 -10.11
CA THR A 41 7.90 -16.07 -10.46
C THR A 41 7.83 -16.90 -9.19
N SER A 42 6.80 -17.72 -9.04
CA SER A 42 6.66 -18.61 -7.89
C SER A 42 7.47 -19.88 -8.15
N THR A 43 8.43 -20.18 -7.29
CA THR A 43 9.19 -21.43 -7.32
C THR A 43 8.84 -22.29 -6.11
N ILE A 44 9.20 -23.58 -6.15
CA ILE A 44 9.02 -24.53 -5.03
C ILE A 44 9.78 -24.06 -3.77
N ARG A 45 10.79 -23.18 -3.90
CA ARG A 45 11.59 -22.63 -2.80
C ARG A 45 11.09 -21.26 -2.30
N GLY A 46 10.03 -20.72 -2.88
CA GLY A 46 9.50 -19.38 -2.60
C GLY A 46 9.39 -18.51 -3.85
N ASP A 47 8.93 -17.28 -3.66
CA ASP A 47 8.84 -16.30 -4.74
C ASP A 47 10.25 -15.82 -5.13
N GLU A 48 10.66 -16.06 -6.38
CA GLU A 48 11.87 -15.51 -6.98
C GLU A 48 11.48 -14.43 -8.02
N GLY A 49 12.36 -13.46 -8.26
CA GLY A 49 12.16 -12.47 -9.34
C GLY A 49 10.95 -11.53 -9.14
N ILE A 50 10.70 -11.09 -7.90
CA ILE A 50 9.70 -10.05 -7.64
C ILE A 50 10.23 -8.70 -8.16
N ASN A 51 9.63 -8.18 -9.23
CA ASN A 51 9.88 -6.82 -9.70
C ASN A 51 8.69 -5.93 -9.40
N ARG A 52 9.00 -4.78 -8.81
CA ARG A 52 8.01 -3.76 -8.42
C ARG A 52 8.44 -2.42 -8.99
N LEU A 53 7.48 -1.69 -9.53
CA LEU A 53 7.61 -0.24 -9.73
C LEU A 53 7.17 0.41 -8.42
N LEU A 54 7.97 1.32 -7.88
CA LEU A 54 7.71 2.00 -6.62
C LEU A 54 8.04 3.49 -6.76
N SER A 55 7.12 4.34 -6.30
CA SER A 55 7.35 5.78 -6.15
C SER A 55 6.69 6.29 -4.87
N PHE A 56 7.34 7.23 -4.21
CA PHE A 56 6.85 7.84 -2.98
C PHE A 56 7.27 9.30 -2.90
N TYR A 57 6.42 10.13 -2.32
CA TYR A 57 6.68 11.51 -1.96
C TYR A 57 5.98 11.78 -0.62
N LEU A 58 6.76 12.08 0.40
CA LEU A 58 6.26 12.47 1.71
C LEU A 58 6.81 13.87 1.97
N ASP A 59 5.95 14.88 1.97
CA ASP A 59 6.38 16.26 2.19
C ASP A 59 6.85 16.43 3.64
N GLY A 60 8.14 16.22 3.88
CA GLY A 60 8.78 16.38 5.19
C GLY A 60 8.71 17.78 5.83
N PRO A 61 8.72 18.90 5.07
CA PRO A 61 8.70 20.26 5.63
C PRO A 61 7.42 20.65 6.37
N THR A 62 6.27 20.05 6.06
CA THR A 62 4.98 20.39 6.71
C THR A 62 4.76 19.70 8.05
N GLY A 63 5.70 18.84 8.48
CA GLY A 63 5.74 18.27 9.84
C GLY A 63 4.62 17.28 10.20
N LEU A 64 3.64 17.10 9.32
CA LEU A 64 2.58 16.11 9.41
C LEU A 64 2.83 15.03 8.36
N THR A 65 3.92 14.27 8.52
CA THR A 65 4.07 13.04 7.76
C THR A 65 3.00 12.07 8.24
N ASP A 66 2.03 11.74 7.39
CA ASP A 66 1.02 10.74 7.71
C ASP A 66 1.73 9.41 8.04
N SER A 67 1.63 8.98 9.30
CA SER A 67 2.34 7.79 9.80
C SER A 67 1.95 6.51 9.05
N SER A 68 0.73 6.46 8.50
CA SER A 68 0.25 5.35 7.68
C SER A 68 0.93 5.33 6.32
N MET A 69 1.12 6.51 5.71
CA MET A 69 1.86 6.64 4.45
C MET A 69 3.35 6.31 4.63
N LEU A 70 3.96 6.75 5.73
CA LEU A 70 5.33 6.37 6.06
C LEU A 70 5.47 4.85 6.22
N ALA A 71 4.61 4.24 7.04
CA ALA A 71 4.58 2.79 7.24
C ALA A 71 4.36 2.03 5.92
N ALA A 72 3.42 2.47 5.09
CA ALA A 72 3.18 1.87 3.77
C ALA A 72 4.42 1.94 2.87
N SER A 73 5.12 3.08 2.87
CA SER A 73 6.35 3.25 2.09
C SER A 73 7.44 2.26 2.52
N ASP A 74 7.60 2.03 3.82
CA ASP A 74 8.61 1.12 4.34
C ASP A 74 8.25 -0.34 4.06
N ILE A 75 6.98 -0.72 4.27
CA ILE A 75 6.48 -2.07 3.95
C ILE A 75 6.72 -2.41 2.47
N LEU A 76 6.47 -1.45 1.56
CA LEU A 76 6.65 -1.67 0.11
C LEU A 76 8.11 -1.79 -0.32
N ARG A 77 9.06 -1.24 0.45
CA ARG A 77 10.51 -1.40 0.24
C ARG A 77 11.05 -2.74 0.77
N MET A 78 10.32 -3.43 1.65
CA MET A 78 10.77 -4.70 2.18
C MET A 78 10.91 -5.73 1.05
N PRO A 79 11.99 -6.53 1.03
CA PRO A 79 12.14 -7.61 0.05
C PRO A 79 10.98 -8.62 0.18
N CYS A 80 10.65 -8.98 1.41
CA CYS A 80 9.49 -9.76 1.79
C CYS A 80 8.86 -9.19 3.06
N VAL A 81 7.53 -9.31 3.17
CA VAL A 81 6.81 -8.99 4.41
C VAL A 81 6.66 -10.29 5.19
N PRO A 82 7.07 -10.37 6.47
CA PRO A 82 6.96 -11.60 7.25
C PRO A 82 5.51 -12.08 7.36
N ASP A 83 5.27 -13.40 7.25
CA ASP A 83 3.93 -13.98 7.36
C ASP A 83 3.25 -13.65 8.69
N SER A 84 4.02 -13.60 9.79
CA SER A 84 3.52 -13.20 11.10
C SER A 84 3.01 -11.76 11.13
N PHE A 85 3.62 -10.86 10.35
CA PHE A 85 3.17 -9.49 10.21
C PHE A 85 1.87 -9.42 9.40
N ILE A 86 1.76 -10.18 8.31
CA ILE A 86 0.53 -10.29 7.50
C ILE A 86 -0.62 -10.81 8.37
N ALA A 87 -0.40 -11.91 9.09
CA ALA A 87 -1.40 -12.47 10.01
C ALA A 87 -1.82 -11.47 11.10
N GLY A 88 -0.87 -10.70 11.63
CA GLY A 88 -1.17 -9.62 12.58
C GLY A 88 -2.10 -8.54 11.99
N LEU A 89 -1.85 -8.14 10.73
CA LEU A 89 -2.70 -7.18 10.02
C LEU A 89 -4.11 -7.72 9.76
N GLU A 90 -4.24 -9.01 9.42
CA GLU A 90 -5.54 -9.66 9.22
C GLU A 90 -6.37 -9.65 10.52
N VAL A 91 -5.76 -10.00 11.65
CA VAL A 91 -6.41 -9.94 12.97
C VAL A 91 -6.84 -8.51 13.32
N LEU A 92 -5.99 -7.52 13.04
CA LEU A 92 -6.34 -6.11 13.25
C LEU A 92 -7.52 -5.69 12.37
N ARG A 93 -7.53 -6.09 11.10
CA ARG A 93 -8.63 -5.82 10.16
C ARG A 93 -9.94 -6.42 10.66
N GLU A 94 -9.92 -7.66 11.14
CA GLU A 94 -11.10 -8.31 11.72
C GLU A 94 -11.63 -7.54 12.93
N LYS A 95 -10.74 -7.12 13.85
CA LYS A 95 -11.12 -6.32 15.02
C LYS A 95 -11.69 -4.95 14.63
N MET A 96 -11.13 -4.28 13.64
CA MET A 96 -11.63 -2.99 13.16
C MET A 96 -12.99 -3.10 12.46
N ASN A 97 -13.29 -4.26 11.87
CA ASN A 97 -14.60 -4.53 11.26
C ASN A 97 -15.66 -4.94 12.29
N GLN A 98 -15.27 -5.24 13.53
CA GLN A 98 -16.24 -5.48 14.59
C GLN A 98 -16.91 -4.16 14.97
N PRO A 99 -18.25 -4.14 15.08
CA PRO A 99 -18.95 -2.95 15.53
C PRO A 99 -18.43 -2.53 16.90
N CYS A 100 -18.05 -1.26 17.03
CA CYS A 100 -17.69 -0.70 18.32
C CYS A 100 -18.96 -0.51 19.15
N ASP A 101 -19.12 -1.31 20.20
CA ASP A 101 -20.29 -1.26 21.09
C ASP A 101 -20.10 -0.27 22.25
N CYS A 102 -19.22 0.71 22.10
CA CYS A 102 -19.16 1.80 23.06
C CYS A 102 -20.44 2.66 22.97
N PRO A 103 -20.88 3.28 24.09
CA PRO A 103 -22.08 4.10 24.13
C PRO A 103 -22.12 5.20 23.06
N GLU A 104 -20.96 5.77 22.70
CA GLU A 104 -20.81 6.82 21.69
C GLU A 104 -21.05 6.31 20.26
N CYS A 105 -20.46 5.16 19.91
CA CYS A 105 -20.66 4.53 18.60
C CYS A 105 -22.06 3.92 18.45
N PHE A 106 -22.70 3.51 19.54
CA PHE A 106 -24.08 3.06 19.53
C PHE A 106 -25.06 4.22 19.28
N ALA A 107 -24.87 5.35 19.98
CA ALA A 107 -25.67 6.55 19.79
C ALA A 107 -25.56 7.14 18.37
N GLY A 108 -24.39 7.03 17.72
CA GLY A 108 -24.21 7.42 16.32
C GLY A 108 -25.02 6.56 15.34
N ARG A 109 -25.07 5.23 15.55
CA ARG A 109 -25.83 4.30 14.71
C ARG A 109 -27.35 4.51 14.83
N SER A 110 -27.85 4.85 16.02
CA SER A 110 -29.28 5.13 16.24
C SER A 110 -29.77 6.44 15.62
N ARG A 111 -28.89 7.36 15.22
CA ARG A 111 -29.24 8.64 14.58
C ARG A 111 -29.28 8.58 13.05
N MET A 112 -28.80 7.49 12.44
CA MET A 112 -28.79 7.29 10.99
C MET A 112 -30.02 6.51 10.48
N HIS A 113 -30.92 6.10 11.37
CA HIS A 113 -32.20 5.46 11.09
C HIS A 113 -33.35 6.36 11.54
#